data_AF-A0A5K7SFB5-F1
#
_entry.id   AF-A0A5K7SFB5-F1
#
_cell.length_a   1.000
_cell.length_b   1.000
_cell.length_c   1.000
_cell.angle_alpha   90.00
_cell.angle_beta   90.00
_cell.angle_gamma   90.00
#
_symmetry.space_group_name_H-M   'P 1'
#
loop_
_entity.id
_entity.type
_entity.pdbx_description
1 polymer ?
#
loop_
_entity_poly.entity_id
_entity_poly.type
_entity_poly.pdbx_seq_one_letter_code
_entity_poly.pdbx_strand_id
1 'polypeptide(L)' 'MELEKLKTVASTITVILEEEGIMSLDELRDMVNLPEKDVLLALDWLHGKERVELLPAENIMLVFNLLAEQHFIQNSHM' A
#
# COMPACT_ATOMS: atom_id res chain seq x y z
N MET A 1 -10.27 -3.61 -19.79
CA MET A 1 -11.11 -2.93 -18.78
C MET A 1 -10.69 -3.29 -17.35
N GLU A 2 -10.21 -4.51 -17.09
CA GLU A 2 -9.74 -4.92 -15.75
C GLU A 2 -8.44 -4.24 -15.28
N LEU A 3 -7.52 -3.93 -16.19
CA LEU A 3 -6.25 -3.26 -15.84
C LEU A 3 -6.44 -1.82 -15.32
N GLU A 4 -7.41 -1.07 -15.87
CA GLU A 4 -7.67 0.30 -15.41
C GLU A 4 -8.25 0.30 -14.00
N LYS A 5 -9.16 -0.64 -13.70
CA LYS A 5 -9.66 -0.85 -12.34
C LYS A 5 -8.51 -1.16 -11.38
N LEU A 6 -7.62 -2.09 -11.74
CA LEU A 6 -6.46 -2.46 -10.91
C LEU A 6 -5.57 -1.24 -10.61
N LYS A 7 -5.26 -0.43 -11.63
CA LYS A 7 -4.47 0.79 -11.46
C LYS A 7 -5.15 1.80 -10.53
N THR A 8 -6.48 1.97 -10.65
CA THR A 8 -7.24 2.85 -9.75
C THR A 8 -7.13 2.38 -8.31
N VAL A 9 -7.37 1.09 -8.04
CA VAL A 9 -7.28 0.53 -6.68
C VAL A 9 -5.86 0.66 -6.12
N ALA A 10 -4.85 0.33 -6.93
CA ALA A 10 -3.45 0.47 -6.53
C ALA A 10 -3.06 1.93 -6.25
N SER A 11 -3.58 2.89 -7.03
CA SER A 11 -3.38 4.31 -6.77
C SER A 11 -4.02 4.75 -5.46
N THR A 12 -5.24 4.29 -5.16
CA THR A 12 -5.92 4.58 -3.89
C THR A 12 -5.13 4.03 -2.70
N ILE A 13 -4.68 2.78 -2.76
CA ILE A 13 -3.86 2.17 -1.71
C ILE A 13 -2.57 2.97 -1.49
N THR A 14 -1.91 3.40 -2.58
CA THR A 14 -0.67 4.18 -2.48
C THR A 14 -0.91 5.49 -1.73
N VAL A 15 -1.97 6.23 -2.05
CA VAL A 15 -2.32 7.51 -1.38
C VAL A 15 -2.59 7.30 0.11
N ILE A 16 -3.36 6.27 0.47
CA ILE A 16 -3.64 5.96 1.89
C ILE A 16 -2.33 5.67 2.65
N LEU A 17 -1.44 4.87 2.06
CA LEU A 17 -0.16 4.54 2.69
C LEU A 17 0.84 5.72 2.70
N GLU A 18 0.71 6.71 1.81
CA GLU A 18 1.47 7.96 1.87
C GLU A 18 1.04 8.84 3.05
N GLU A 19 -0.25 8.83 3.39
CA GLU A 19 -0.81 9.59 4.51
C GLU A 19 -0.56 8.91 5.87
N GLU A 20 -0.76 7.59 5.95
CA GLU A 20 -0.68 6.82 7.20
C GLU A 20 0.71 6.18 7.45
N GLY A 21 1.51 5.99 6.40
CA GLY A 21 2.84 5.37 6.47
C GLY A 21 2.83 3.84 6.51
N ILE A 22 2.54 3.26 7.68
CA ILE A 22 2.44 1.81 7.93
C ILE A 22 1.05 1.51 8.51
N MET A 23 0.38 0.48 8.00
CA MET A 23 -0.87 0.00 8.59
C MET A 23 -1.07 -1.50 8.41
N SER A 24 -2.04 -2.08 9.10
CA SER A 24 -2.42 -3.48 8.87
C SER A 24 -3.22 -3.65 7.58
N LEU A 25 -3.15 -4.84 6.99
CA LEU A 25 -3.95 -5.23 5.82
C LEU A 25 -5.46 -5.09 6.10
N ASP A 26 -5.90 -5.41 7.31
CA ASP A 26 -7.31 -5.31 7.69
C ASP A 26 -7.78 -3.86 7.76
N GLU A 27 -7.00 -2.97 8.39
CA GLU A 27 -7.29 -1.53 8.40
C GLU A 27 -7.31 -0.94 6.98
N LEU A 28 -6.33 -1.32 6.14
CA LEU A 28 -6.28 -0.87 4.75
C LEU A 28 -7.52 -1.29 3.97
N ARG A 29 -7.99 -2.54 4.17
CA ARG A 29 -9.20 -3.05 3.53
C ARG A 29 -10.44 -2.27 3.97
N ASP A 30 -10.54 -1.98 5.26
CA ASP A 30 -11.66 -1.22 5.83
C ASP A 30 -11.72 0.21 5.27
N MET A 31 -10.55 0.85 5.07
CA MET A 31 -10.46 2.19 4.50
C MET A 31 -10.73 2.24 3.00
N VAL A 32 -10.22 1.27 2.24
CA VAL A 32 -10.38 1.23 0.78
C VAL A 32 -11.84 0.95 0.40
N ASN A 33 -12.61 0.26 1.24
CA ASN A 33 -14.03 -0.06 1.03
C ASN A 33 -14.30 -0.71 -0.35
N LEU A 34 -13.44 -1.65 -0.73
CA LEU A 34 -13.54 -2.42 -1.98
C LEU A 34 -13.53 -3.93 -1.70
N PRO A 35 -13.95 -4.77 -2.66
CA PRO A 35 -13.86 -6.20 -2.53
C PRO A 35 -12.43 -6.66 -2.22
N GLU A 36 -12.29 -7.55 -1.24
CA GLU A 36 -11.00 -8.11 -0.79
C GLU A 36 -10.13 -8.57 -1.96
N LYS A 37 -10.72 -9.27 -2.93
CA LYS A 37 -10.03 -9.72 -4.14
C LYS A 37 -9.35 -8.58 -4.90
N ASP A 38 -10.01 -7.44 -5.03
CA ASP A 38 -9.47 -6.29 -5.76
C ASP A 38 -8.31 -5.64 -5.00
N VAL A 39 -8.43 -5.56 -3.66
CA VAL A 39 -7.36 -5.04 -2.79
C VAL A 39 -6.13 -5.95 -2.84
N LEU A 40 -6.32 -7.26 -2.70
CA LEU A 40 -5.22 -8.24 -2.75
C LEU A 40 -4.51 -8.24 -4.11
N LEU A 41 -5.26 -8.17 -5.23
CA LEU A 41 -4.68 -8.06 -6.57
C LEU A 41 -3.89 -6.76 -6.75
N ALA A 42 -4.39 -5.65 -6.20
CA ALA A 42 -3.69 -4.37 -6.25
C ALA A 42 -2.42 -4.38 -5.41
N LEU A 43 -2.45 -4.99 -4.22
CA LEU A 43 -1.27 -5.18 -3.37
C LEU A 43 -0.22 -6.07 -4.04
N ASP A 44 -0.61 -7.20 -4.61
CA ASP A 44 0.28 -8.08 -5.37
C ASP A 44 0.93 -7.33 -6.55
N TRP A 45 0.14 -6.54 -7.28
CA TRP A 45 0.65 -5.71 -8.38
C TRP A 45 1.61 -4.60 -7.93
N LEU A 46 1.34 -3.96 -6.78
CA LEU A 46 2.22 -2.95 -6.19
C LEU A 46 3.51 -3.57 -5.63
N HIS A 47 3.41 -4.75 -5.01
CA HIS A 47 4.54 -5.48 -4.46
C HIS A 47 5.48 -5.96 -5.57
N GLY A 48 4.94 -6.53 -6.66
CA GLY A 48 5.71 -6.87 -7.86
C GLY A 48 6.36 -5.68 -8.57
N LYS A 49 6.03 -4.45 -8.15
CA LYS A 49 6.64 -3.20 -8.61
C LYS A 49 7.54 -2.53 -7.57
N GLU A 50 7.82 -3.22 -6.46
CA GLU A 50 8.64 -2.71 -5.36
C GLU A 50 8.11 -1.38 -4.79
N ARG A 51 6.79 -1.18 -4.82
CA ARG A 51 6.15 0.03 -4.28
C ARG A 51 5.63 -0.16 -2.86
N VAL A 52 5.24 -1.38 -2.51
CA VAL A 52 4.79 -1.74 -1.18
C VAL A 52 5.48 -3.00 -0.72
N GLU A 53 5.65 -3.10 0.59
CA GLU A 53 6.17 -4.30 1.24
C GLU A 53 5.11 -4.85 2.20
N LEU A 54 5.02 -6.18 2.28
CA LEU A 54 4.12 -6.92 3.14
C LEU A 54 4.94 -7.61 4.22
N LEU A 55 4.83 -7.17 5.46
CA LEU A 55 5.57 -7.76 6.58
C LEU A 55 4.63 -8.50 7.55
N PRO A 56 4.88 -9.79 7.83
CA PRO A 56 4.16 -10.48 8.89
C PRO A 56 4.64 -9.95 10.26
N ALA A 57 3.70 -9.54 11.11
CA ALA A 57 3.97 -9.09 12.48
C ALA A 57 3.00 -9.79 13.45
N GLU A 58 3.53 -10.73 14.23
CA GLU A 58 2.75 -11.60 15.12
C GLU A 58 1.61 -12.33 14.38
N ASN A 59 0.39 -11.78 14.45
CA ASN A 59 -0.82 -12.34 13.85
C ASN A 59 -1.46 -11.42 12.81
N ILE A 60 -0.81 -10.30 12.47
CA ILE A 60 -1.29 -9.34 11.47
C ILE A 60 -0.29 -9.21 10.32
N MET A 61 -0.79 -8.78 9.17
CA MET A 61 0.04 -8.44 8.02
C MET A 61 0.11 -6.92 7.93
N LEU A 62 1.31 -6.36 8.01
CA LEU A 62 1.57 -4.94 7.83
C LEU A 62 1.85 -4.64 6.36
N VAL A 63 1.35 -3.50 5.90
CA VAL A 63 1.54 -2.95 4.57
C VAL A 63 2.14 -1.56 4.73
N PHE A 64 3.20 -1.26 3.97
CA PHE A 64 3.77 0.09 3.93
C PHE A 64 4.35 0.45 2.58
N ASN A 65 4.39 1.75 2.32
CA ASN A 65 4.88 2.30 1.07
C ASN A 65 6.41 2.46 1.08
N LEU A 66 7.10 1.73 0.21
CA LEU A 66 8.55 1.77 0.06
C LEU A 66 9.06 3.09 -0.53
N LEU A 67 8.19 3.85 -1.21
CA LEU A 67 8.55 5.14 -1.80
C LEU A 67 8.44 6.31 -0.81
N ALA A 68 7.67 6.15 0.28
CA ALA A 68 7.53 7.18 1.30
C ALA A 68 8.85 7.41 2.08
N GLU A 69 9.67 6.38 2.25
CA GLU A 69 10.97 6.50 2.94
C GLU A 69 12.01 7.33 2.18
N GLN A 70 11.88 7.47 0.84
CA GLN A 70 12.84 8.25 0.06
C GLN A 70 12.70 9.77 0.28
N HIS A 71 11.52 10.24 0.72
CA HIS A 71 11.30 11.66 1.04
C HIS A 71 11.85 12.06 2.42
N PHE A 72 12.08 11.11 3.34
CA PHE A 72 12.60 11.41 4.68
C PHE A 72 14.12 11.64 4.70
N ILE A 73 14.86 10.92 3.83
CA ILE A 73 16.32 11.01 3.76
C ILE A 73 16.78 12.36 3.18
N GLN A 74 16.00 13.01 2.32
CA GLN A 74 16.38 14.28 1.70
C GLN A 74 16.13 15.52 2.57
N ASN A 75 15.20 15.47 3.53
CA ASN A 75 14.85 16.62 4.37
C ASN A 75 15.56 16.64 5.75
N SER A 76 16.34 15.62 6.09
CA SER A 76 17.07 15.54 7.37
C SER A 76 18.48 16.18 7.33
N HIS A 77 18.81 16.91 6.27
CA HIS A 77 20.11 17.57 6.06
C HIS A 77 20.02 19.09 5.77
N MET A 78 18.93 19.74 6.17
CA MET A 78 18.85 21.22 6.21
C MET A 78 18.89 21.74 7.64
#